data_AF-A0A7Y5EGA6-F1
#
_entry.id   AF-A0A7Y5EGA6-F1
#
_cell.length_a   1.000
_cell.length_b   1.000
_cell.length_c   1.000
_cell.angle_alpha   90.00
_cell.angle_beta   90.00
_cell.angle_gamma   90.00
#
_symmetry.space_group_name_H-M   'P 1'
#
loop_
_entity.id
_entity.type
_entity.pdbx_description
1 polymer ?
#
loop_
_entity_poly.entity_id
_entity_poly.type
_entity_poly.pdbx_seq_one_letter_code
_entity_poly.pdbx_strand_id
1 'polypeptide(L)'
;MNAVKKNNNKNEQQVIAELTQAAQQQLEASLVDFSGQLLNTQQQQLQQFAARVLADSQQQWQQRLIEQEQAYQKLFKDWQQAKQQLDLAVPVASADNQELAKLRQQHQLITEELAATTAKLSAQQQNYNAMQQQYESQHNQVALLQQQLTELQQTGSDNGAAEKKLQQAEHQISQLQQQLDAAEADTQQAKAAAHELKLAVQQSKTELKLATEQQQKQLQQLNDLQAQYEQQLEQLQQQLATQADDFAAERERLAELEHSQQDKLQAIARLQQEVQDRKKTQELQQQKIQQLQQEAEEHSTQLSAQQQQLQQQLAEAQQQVTESQQQLAAIQQQSGDLGSDLTKLQADYVNLTEQHQLTLQKSQKLDAQLEHAQNRQFAAEQKQQQEADSSRELIRTLRSELQQQEEAHQAQVQALEERMMEFKLKFEYAQKQLQVTG
;
A
#
# COMPACT_ATOMS: atom_id res chain seq x y z
N MET A 1 23.63 -52.42 -31.22
CA MET A 1 23.18 -51.08 -31.66
C MET A 1 22.09 -50.42 -30.79
N ASN A 2 21.40 -51.11 -29.87
CA ASN A 2 20.32 -50.49 -29.07
C ASN A 2 20.78 -49.66 -27.85
N ALA A 3 22.04 -49.77 -27.40
CA ALA A 3 22.56 -48.99 -26.26
C ALA A 3 22.90 -47.53 -26.64
N VAL A 4 23.36 -47.29 -27.87
CA VAL A 4 23.76 -45.94 -28.34
C VAL A 4 22.55 -45.05 -28.63
N LYS A 5 21.44 -45.62 -29.14
CA LYS A 5 20.19 -44.86 -29.37
C LYS A 5 19.49 -44.42 -28.09
N LYS A 6 19.63 -45.16 -26.98
CA LYS A 6 19.09 -44.76 -25.67
C LYS A 6 19.89 -43.65 -25.01
N ASN A 7 21.19 -43.53 -25.30
CA ASN A 7 22.06 -42.51 -24.71
C ASN A 7 21.88 -41.14 -25.39
N ASN A 8 21.71 -41.12 -26.73
CA ASN A 8 21.43 -39.87 -27.45
C ASN A 8 20.08 -39.25 -27.09
N ASN A 9 19.02 -40.06 -26.91
CA ASN A 9 17.70 -39.56 -26.49
C ASN A 9 17.71 -38.94 -25.08
N LYS A 10 18.57 -39.41 -24.17
CA LYS A 10 18.73 -38.81 -22.83
C LYS A 10 19.43 -37.46 -22.88
N ASN A 11 20.47 -37.33 -23.71
CA ASN A 11 21.17 -36.06 -23.89
C ASN A 11 20.30 -35.01 -24.58
N GLU A 12 19.53 -35.38 -25.62
CA GLU A 12 18.61 -34.44 -26.27
C GLU A 12 17.48 -33.97 -25.32
N GLN A 13 16.95 -34.87 -24.48
CA GLN A 13 15.97 -34.48 -23.46
C GLN A 13 16.56 -33.57 -22.37
N GLN A 14 17.82 -33.77 -21.98
CA GLN A 14 18.51 -32.87 -21.04
C GLN A 14 18.78 -31.50 -21.66
N VAL A 15 19.25 -31.44 -22.90
CA VAL A 15 19.51 -30.17 -23.60
C VAL A 15 18.22 -29.38 -23.83
N ILE A 16 17.12 -30.05 -24.18
CA ILE A 16 15.81 -29.38 -24.32
C ILE A 16 15.30 -28.88 -22.97
N ALA A 17 15.50 -29.64 -21.88
CA ALA A 17 15.13 -29.19 -20.54
C ALA A 17 15.96 -27.97 -20.09
N GLU A 18 17.27 -27.97 -20.32
CA GLU A 18 18.17 -26.84 -20.01
C GLU A 18 17.82 -25.58 -20.83
N LEU A 19 17.55 -25.73 -22.14
CA LEU A 19 17.12 -24.61 -22.99
C LEU A 19 15.77 -24.05 -22.57
N THR A 20 14.82 -24.91 -22.17
CA THR A 20 13.50 -24.48 -21.69
C THR A 20 13.62 -23.73 -20.36
N GLN A 21 14.48 -24.20 -19.46
CA GLN A 21 14.75 -23.55 -18.18
C GLN A 21 15.45 -22.19 -18.36
N ALA A 22 16.46 -22.12 -19.24
CA ALA A 22 17.14 -20.87 -19.57
C ALA A 22 16.19 -19.84 -20.21
N ALA A 23 15.32 -20.28 -21.13
CA ALA A 23 14.31 -19.42 -21.75
C ALA A 23 13.28 -18.92 -20.73
N GLN A 24 12.85 -19.76 -19.78
CA GLN A 24 11.97 -19.35 -18.68
C GLN A 24 12.62 -18.32 -17.76
N GLN A 25 13.87 -18.54 -17.33
CA GLN A 25 14.59 -17.59 -16.48
C GLN A 25 14.80 -16.24 -17.18
N GLN A 26 15.10 -16.25 -18.48
CA GLN A 26 15.28 -15.02 -19.24
C GLN A 26 13.96 -14.26 -19.44
N LEU A 27 12.84 -14.98 -19.63
CA LEU A 27 11.51 -14.38 -19.70
C LEU A 27 11.13 -13.75 -18.35
N GLU A 28 11.33 -14.46 -17.24
CA GLU A 28 11.06 -13.96 -15.88
C GLU A 28 11.88 -12.71 -15.57
N ALA A 29 13.19 -12.72 -15.87
CA ALA A 29 14.05 -11.55 -15.69
C ALA A 29 13.53 -10.34 -16.50
N SER A 30 13.18 -10.55 -17.77
CA SER A 30 12.66 -9.46 -18.62
C SER A 30 11.31 -8.90 -18.14
N LEU A 31 10.43 -9.74 -17.61
CA LEU A 31 9.15 -9.32 -17.05
C LEU A 31 9.31 -8.51 -15.77
N VAL A 32 10.26 -8.88 -14.90
CA VAL A 32 10.57 -8.14 -13.68
C VAL A 32 11.19 -6.79 -14.00
N ASP A 33 12.13 -6.73 -14.93
CA ASP A 33 12.73 -5.47 -15.38
C ASP A 33 11.70 -4.53 -16.01
N PHE A 34 10.84 -5.05 -16.89
CA PHE A 34 9.78 -4.27 -17.53
C PHE A 34 8.77 -3.72 -16.52
N SER A 35 8.33 -4.54 -15.57
CA SER A 35 7.39 -4.10 -14.53
C SER A 35 8.01 -3.09 -13.56
N GLY A 36 9.30 -3.24 -13.22
CA GLY A 36 10.04 -2.24 -12.44
C GLY A 36 10.19 -0.90 -13.16
N GLN A 37 10.49 -0.91 -14.46
CA GLN A 37 10.54 0.30 -15.30
C GLN A 37 9.17 0.97 -15.40
N LEU A 38 8.10 0.20 -15.58
CA LEU A 38 6.73 0.71 -15.65
C LEU A 38 6.32 1.39 -14.34
N LEU A 39 6.59 0.76 -13.19
CA LEU A 39 6.29 1.33 -11.86
C LEU A 39 7.07 2.62 -11.60
N ASN A 40 8.37 2.67 -11.93
CA ASN A 40 9.16 3.90 -11.79
C ASN A 40 8.63 5.01 -12.69
N THR A 41 8.27 4.70 -13.95
CA THR A 41 7.69 5.68 -14.88
C THR A 41 6.37 6.22 -14.35
N GLN A 42 5.49 5.35 -13.82
CA GLN A 42 4.21 5.75 -13.25
C GLN A 42 4.40 6.64 -12.01
N GLN A 43 5.37 6.34 -11.15
CA GLN A 43 5.70 7.17 -9.98
C GLN A 43 6.17 8.57 -10.40
N GLN A 44 7.05 8.64 -11.40
CA GLN A 44 7.60 9.92 -11.88
C GLN A 44 6.52 10.78 -12.55
N GLN A 45 5.63 10.16 -13.34
CA GLN A 45 4.48 10.86 -13.94
C GLN A 45 3.51 11.38 -12.87
N LEU A 46 3.21 10.59 -11.83
CA LEU A 46 2.37 11.04 -10.72
C LEU A 46 2.96 12.24 -9.97
N GLN A 47 4.28 12.24 -9.73
CA GLN A 47 4.96 13.38 -9.08
C GLN A 47 4.94 14.64 -9.94
N GLN A 48 5.24 14.52 -11.25
CA GLN A 48 5.22 15.64 -12.18
C GLN A 48 3.80 16.21 -12.33
N PHE A 49 2.80 15.34 -12.43
CA PHE A 49 1.40 15.75 -12.49
C PHE A 49 0.97 16.50 -11.22
N ALA A 50 1.33 15.98 -10.05
CA ALA A 50 1.03 16.63 -8.77
C ALA A 50 1.64 18.03 -8.69
N ALA A 51 2.93 18.17 -9.01
CA ALA A 51 3.63 19.43 -8.98
C ALA A 51 3.03 20.45 -9.96
N ARG A 52 2.65 19.99 -11.15
CA ARG A 52 2.05 20.85 -12.18
C ARG A 52 0.66 21.33 -11.81
N VAL A 53 -0.20 20.45 -11.31
CA VAL A 53 -1.54 20.83 -10.84
C VAL A 53 -1.46 21.86 -9.73
N LEU A 54 -0.50 21.71 -8.81
CA LEU A 54 -0.32 22.62 -7.68
C LEU A 54 0.19 24.00 -8.14
N ALA A 55 1.18 24.02 -9.04
CA ALA A 55 1.75 25.24 -9.60
C ALA A 55 0.76 26.01 -10.50
N ASP A 56 0.14 25.34 -11.48
CA ASP A 56 -0.82 25.96 -12.39
C ASP A 56 -2.01 26.54 -11.62
N SER A 57 -2.49 25.79 -10.64
CA SER A 57 -3.59 26.26 -9.79
C SER A 57 -3.16 27.47 -8.97
N GLN A 58 -2.03 27.42 -8.25
CA GLN A 58 -1.54 28.56 -7.45
C GLN A 58 -1.36 29.83 -8.29
N GLN A 59 -0.86 29.69 -9.52
CA GLN A 59 -0.64 30.82 -10.41
C GLN A 59 -1.96 31.44 -10.89
N GLN A 60 -2.91 30.61 -11.34
CA GLN A 60 -4.23 31.09 -11.75
C GLN A 60 -4.97 31.79 -10.60
N TRP A 61 -4.77 31.30 -9.37
CA TRP A 61 -5.36 31.90 -8.17
C TRP A 61 -4.80 33.26 -7.82
N GLN A 62 -3.47 33.39 -7.76
CA GLN A 62 -2.84 34.68 -7.50
C GLN A 62 -3.27 35.71 -8.55
N GLN A 63 -3.36 35.30 -9.82
CA GLN A 63 -3.78 36.19 -10.89
C GLN A 63 -5.21 36.71 -10.69
N ARG A 64 -6.18 35.82 -10.42
CA ARG A 64 -7.58 36.23 -10.20
C ARG A 64 -7.75 37.13 -8.98
N LEU A 65 -7.04 36.82 -7.88
CA LEU A 65 -7.10 37.63 -6.67
C LEU A 65 -6.61 39.06 -6.94
N ILE A 66 -5.49 39.19 -7.65
CA ILE A 66 -4.91 40.49 -8.02
C ILE A 66 -5.86 41.26 -8.93
N GLU A 67 -6.46 40.62 -9.93
CA GLU A 67 -7.40 41.25 -10.86
C GLU A 67 -8.65 41.80 -10.13
N GLN A 68 -9.23 41.01 -9.23
CA GLN A 68 -10.34 41.42 -8.38
C GLN A 68 -9.95 42.60 -7.46
N GLU A 69 -8.80 42.52 -6.80
CA GLU A 69 -8.33 43.58 -5.90
C GLU A 69 -8.07 44.90 -6.66
N GLN A 70 -7.46 44.83 -7.84
CA GLN A 70 -7.26 46.00 -8.70
C GLN A 70 -8.58 46.61 -9.16
N ALA A 71 -9.56 45.77 -9.52
CA ALA A 71 -10.87 46.22 -9.95
C ALA A 71 -11.60 46.95 -8.80
N TYR A 72 -11.55 46.41 -7.58
CA TYR A 72 -12.11 47.05 -6.38
C TYR A 72 -11.41 48.36 -6.04
N GLN A 73 -10.06 48.38 -6.06
CA GLN A 73 -9.29 49.60 -5.79
C GLN A 73 -9.61 50.72 -6.80
N LYS A 74 -9.81 50.37 -8.07
CA LYS A 74 -10.21 51.33 -9.10
C LYS A 74 -11.60 51.89 -8.81
N LEU A 75 -12.57 51.03 -8.54
CA LEU A 75 -13.95 51.44 -8.28
C LEU A 75 -14.06 52.28 -6.99
N PHE A 76 -13.27 51.96 -5.98
CA PHE A 76 -13.16 52.75 -4.75
C PHE A 76 -12.56 54.14 -5.01
N LYS A 77 -11.53 54.25 -5.85
CA LYS A 77 -10.98 55.56 -6.26
C LYS A 77 -12.00 56.38 -7.04
N ASP A 78 -12.72 55.76 -7.96
CA ASP A 78 -13.77 56.42 -8.74
C ASP A 78 -14.89 56.92 -7.81
N TRP A 79 -15.30 56.11 -6.82
CA TRP A 79 -16.25 56.52 -5.78
C TRP A 79 -15.71 57.67 -4.93
N GLN A 80 -14.44 57.63 -4.49
CA GLN A 80 -13.83 58.72 -3.73
C GLN A 80 -13.79 60.01 -4.56
N GLN A 81 -13.45 59.92 -5.84
CA GLN A 81 -13.41 61.07 -6.74
C GLN A 81 -14.81 61.65 -6.96
N ALA A 82 -15.83 60.80 -7.17
CA ALA A 82 -17.22 61.24 -7.30
C ALA A 82 -17.73 61.90 -6.00
N LYS A 83 -17.39 61.32 -4.84
CA LYS A 83 -17.68 61.91 -3.54
C LYS A 83 -16.99 63.26 -3.35
N GLN A 84 -15.71 63.34 -3.71
CA GLN A 84 -14.95 64.57 -3.62
C GLN A 84 -15.49 65.62 -4.60
N GLN A 85 -15.99 65.22 -5.78
CA GLN A 85 -16.68 66.10 -6.71
C GLN A 85 -18.03 66.56 -6.18
N LEU A 86 -18.79 65.74 -5.46
CA LEU A 86 -20.00 66.19 -4.76
C LEU A 86 -19.61 67.21 -3.67
N ASP A 87 -18.62 66.88 -2.85
CA ASP A 87 -18.10 67.74 -1.77
C ASP A 87 -17.44 69.02 -2.31
N LEU A 88 -16.98 69.04 -3.56
CA LEU A 88 -16.44 70.19 -4.28
C LEU A 88 -17.49 70.91 -5.12
N ALA A 89 -18.54 70.25 -5.58
CA ALA A 89 -19.68 70.87 -6.25
C ALA A 89 -20.48 71.72 -5.25
N VAL A 90 -20.48 71.35 -3.96
CA VAL A 90 -21.01 72.20 -2.88
C VAL A 90 -20.22 73.54 -2.74
N PRO A 91 -18.88 73.57 -2.82
CA PRO A 91 -18.05 74.77 -2.97
C PRO A 91 -17.91 75.38 -4.37
N VAL A 92 -18.09 74.67 -5.48
CA VAL A 92 -18.14 75.28 -6.85
C VAL A 92 -19.49 75.95 -7.04
N ALA A 93 -20.53 75.43 -6.37
CA ALA A 93 -21.68 76.21 -6.00
C ALA A 93 -21.33 77.41 -5.12
N SER A 94 -20.08 77.74 -4.72
CA SER A 94 -19.77 79.06 -4.15
C SER A 94 -19.63 80.13 -5.22
N ALA A 95 -19.17 79.79 -6.43
CA ALA A 95 -19.15 80.73 -7.55
C ALA A 95 -20.58 80.91 -8.08
N ASP A 96 -21.31 79.82 -8.30
CA ASP A 96 -22.72 79.88 -8.69
C ASP A 96 -23.62 80.39 -7.54
N ASN A 97 -23.32 80.12 -6.26
CA ASN A 97 -24.02 80.80 -5.14
C ASN A 97 -23.59 82.25 -5.00
N GLN A 98 -22.38 82.65 -5.39
CA GLN A 98 -22.01 84.06 -5.43
C GLN A 98 -22.78 84.77 -6.55
N GLU A 99 -22.93 84.15 -7.71
CA GLU A 99 -23.80 84.66 -8.77
C GLU A 99 -25.26 84.68 -8.32
N LEU A 100 -25.76 83.62 -7.69
CA LEU A 100 -27.11 83.56 -7.13
C LEU A 100 -27.31 84.61 -6.02
N ALA A 101 -26.30 84.86 -5.18
CA ALA A 101 -26.34 85.89 -4.15
C ALA A 101 -26.34 87.29 -4.76
N LYS A 102 -25.54 87.52 -5.81
CA LYS A 102 -25.58 88.77 -6.60
C LYS A 102 -26.94 88.94 -7.27
N LEU A 103 -27.52 87.88 -7.84
CA LEU A 103 -28.85 87.91 -8.46
C LEU A 103 -29.94 88.20 -7.42
N ARG A 104 -29.87 87.57 -6.24
CA ARG A 104 -30.77 87.85 -5.10
C ARG A 104 -30.65 89.30 -4.64
N GLN A 105 -29.43 89.82 -4.57
CA GLN A 105 -29.19 91.22 -4.22
C GLN A 105 -29.77 92.17 -5.29
N GLN A 106 -29.57 91.87 -6.58
CA GLN A 106 -30.17 92.62 -7.68
C GLN A 106 -31.70 92.57 -7.62
N HIS A 107 -32.27 91.40 -7.37
CA HIS A 107 -33.71 91.20 -7.22
C HIS A 107 -34.28 92.04 -6.07
N GLN A 108 -33.58 92.05 -4.94
CA GLN A 108 -33.95 92.86 -3.78
C GLN A 108 -33.90 94.36 -4.10
N LEU A 109 -32.83 94.83 -4.75
CA LEU A 109 -32.71 96.23 -5.17
C LEU A 109 -33.84 96.64 -6.14
N ILE A 110 -34.12 95.83 -7.16
CA ILE A 110 -35.20 96.10 -8.13
C ILE A 110 -36.56 96.09 -7.43
N THR A 111 -36.77 95.21 -6.45
CA THR A 111 -38.02 95.13 -5.67
C THR A 111 -38.20 96.38 -4.80
N GLU A 112 -37.15 96.83 -4.13
CA GLU A 112 -37.15 98.06 -3.34
C GLU A 112 -37.39 99.30 -4.22
N GLU A 113 -36.74 99.36 -5.39
CA GLU A 113 -36.93 100.44 -6.36
C GLU A 113 -38.36 100.44 -6.95
N LEU A 114 -38.91 99.27 -7.25
CA LEU A 114 -40.30 99.11 -7.70
C LEU A 114 -41.28 99.58 -6.61
N ALA A 115 -41.04 99.24 -5.34
CA ALA A 115 -41.87 99.69 -4.23
C ALA A 115 -41.82 101.22 -4.07
N ALA A 116 -40.62 101.80 -4.14
CA ALA A 116 -40.41 103.25 -4.05
C ALA A 116 -41.05 104.02 -5.22
N THR A 117 -40.88 103.55 -6.46
CA THR A 117 -41.49 104.16 -7.65
C THR A 117 -43.01 103.99 -7.67
N THR A 118 -43.52 102.85 -7.20
CA THR A 118 -44.98 102.64 -7.04
C THR A 118 -45.56 103.60 -5.99
N ALA A 119 -44.87 103.81 -4.87
CA ALA A 119 -45.29 104.77 -3.85
C ALA A 119 -45.27 106.22 -4.40
N LYS A 120 -44.22 106.60 -5.14
CA LYS A 120 -44.14 107.90 -5.83
C LYS A 120 -45.26 108.08 -6.85
N LEU A 121 -45.56 107.06 -7.65
CA LEU A 121 -46.66 107.09 -8.61
C LEU A 121 -48.01 107.30 -7.91
N SER A 122 -48.25 106.58 -6.80
CA SER A 122 -49.47 106.74 -6.01
C SER A 122 -49.61 108.16 -5.45
N ALA A 123 -48.53 108.72 -4.88
CA ALA A 123 -48.52 110.09 -4.38
C ALA A 123 -48.74 111.12 -5.50
N GLN A 124 -48.12 110.92 -6.67
CA GLN A 124 -48.27 111.80 -7.82
C GLN A 124 -49.67 111.74 -8.42
N GLN A 125 -50.30 110.56 -8.46
CA GLN A 125 -51.70 110.42 -8.87
C GLN A 125 -52.66 111.14 -7.91
N GLN A 126 -52.42 111.06 -6.60
CA GLN A 126 -53.20 111.82 -5.63
C GLN A 126 -53.03 113.33 -5.82
N ASN A 127 -51.80 113.80 -6.04
CA ASN A 127 -51.51 115.22 -6.30
C ASN A 127 -52.17 115.72 -7.60
N TYR A 128 -52.06 114.94 -8.68
CA TYR A 128 -52.74 115.25 -9.95
C TYR A 128 -54.25 115.37 -9.78
N ASN A 129 -54.88 114.42 -9.07
CA ASN A 129 -56.32 114.46 -8.81
C ASN A 129 -56.72 115.68 -7.97
N ALA A 130 -55.91 116.05 -6.97
CA ALA A 130 -56.14 117.23 -6.15
C ALA A 130 -55.99 118.54 -6.97
N MET A 131 -54.95 118.66 -7.78
CA MET A 131 -54.77 119.81 -8.68
C MET A 131 -55.88 119.91 -9.72
N GLN A 132 -56.32 118.79 -10.29
CA GLN A 132 -57.43 118.77 -11.24
C GLN A 132 -58.72 119.28 -10.58
N GLN A 133 -59.04 118.84 -9.36
CA GLN A 133 -60.20 119.35 -8.62
C GLN A 133 -60.07 120.85 -8.33
N GLN A 134 -58.87 121.33 -8.00
CA GLN A 134 -58.63 122.75 -7.78
C GLN A 134 -58.81 123.57 -9.07
N TYR A 135 -58.25 123.10 -10.19
CA TYR A 135 -58.44 123.70 -11.52
C TYR A 135 -59.92 123.78 -11.89
N GLU A 136 -60.66 122.68 -11.76
CA GLU A 136 -62.11 122.64 -12.01
C GLU A 136 -62.87 123.63 -11.11
N SER A 137 -62.48 123.77 -9.84
CA SER A 137 -63.10 124.74 -8.92
C SER A 137 -62.83 126.20 -9.31
N GLN A 138 -61.59 126.53 -9.72
CA GLN A 138 -61.20 127.86 -10.15
C GLN A 138 -61.86 128.21 -11.50
N HIS A 139 -61.92 127.25 -12.41
CA HIS A 139 -62.58 127.40 -13.70
C HIS A 139 -64.07 127.74 -13.52
N ASN A 140 -64.75 127.00 -12.64
CA ASN A 140 -66.14 127.28 -12.29
C ASN A 140 -66.32 128.66 -11.62
N GLN A 141 -65.36 129.10 -10.80
CA GLN A 141 -65.39 130.42 -10.17
C GLN A 141 -65.23 131.56 -11.19
N VAL A 142 -64.35 131.40 -12.17
CA VAL A 142 -64.21 132.36 -13.28
C VAL A 142 -65.48 132.41 -14.13
N ALA A 143 -66.07 131.26 -14.45
CA ALA A 143 -67.33 131.20 -15.19
C ALA A 143 -68.47 131.95 -14.46
N LEU A 144 -68.57 131.79 -13.14
CA LEU A 144 -69.55 132.51 -12.31
C LEU A 144 -69.29 134.04 -12.29
N LEU A 145 -68.03 134.45 -12.16
CA LEU A 145 -67.66 135.87 -12.17
C LEU A 145 -67.91 136.52 -13.55
N GLN A 146 -67.63 135.81 -14.65
CA GLN A 146 -67.95 136.28 -16.00
C GLN A 146 -69.46 136.44 -16.20
N GLN A 147 -70.28 135.53 -15.67
CA GLN A 147 -71.74 135.66 -15.69
C GLN A 147 -72.19 136.91 -14.92
N GLN A 148 -71.66 137.14 -13.70
CA GLN A 148 -71.97 138.33 -12.91
C GLN A 148 -71.52 139.64 -13.60
N LEU A 149 -70.37 139.62 -14.30
CA LEU A 149 -69.87 140.78 -15.04
C LEU A 149 -70.80 141.12 -16.22
N THR A 150 -71.34 140.10 -16.88
CA THR A 150 -72.35 140.25 -17.94
C THR A 150 -73.65 140.84 -17.41
N GLU A 151 -74.11 140.40 -16.22
CA GLU A 151 -75.29 140.95 -15.55
C GLU A 151 -75.08 142.40 -15.09
N LEU A 152 -73.88 142.74 -14.58
CA LEU A 152 -73.52 144.11 -14.16
C LEU A 152 -73.39 145.07 -15.36
N GLN A 153 -72.90 144.60 -16.51
CA GLN A 153 -72.87 145.38 -17.76
C GLN A 153 -74.28 145.66 -18.30
N GLN A 154 -75.25 144.76 -18.06
CA GLN A 154 -76.64 144.94 -18.49
C GLN A 154 -77.46 145.83 -17.53
N THR A 155 -77.03 146.01 -16.28
CA THR A 155 -77.81 146.70 -15.23
C THR A 155 -77.33 148.12 -14.88
N GLY A 156 -76.28 148.65 -15.50
CA GLY A 156 -75.72 149.97 -15.13
C GLY A 156 -75.30 150.86 -16.30
N SER A 157 -76.13 151.87 -16.60
CA SER A 157 -75.74 153.01 -17.45
C SER A 157 -75.65 154.36 -16.72
N ASP A 158 -75.81 154.47 -15.39
CA ASP A 158 -75.87 155.81 -14.73
C ASP A 158 -75.33 155.90 -13.27
N ASN A 159 -74.39 155.05 -12.82
CA ASN A 159 -73.89 155.14 -11.43
C ASN A 159 -72.39 154.82 -11.28
N GLY A 160 -71.57 155.80 -10.86
CA GLY A 160 -70.10 155.65 -10.72
C GLY A 160 -69.63 154.62 -9.69
N ALA A 161 -70.53 154.05 -8.88
CA ALA A 161 -70.24 152.90 -8.02
C ALA A 161 -70.27 151.55 -8.76
N ALA A 162 -71.03 151.43 -9.86
CA ALA A 162 -71.07 150.24 -10.70
C ALA A 162 -69.78 150.11 -11.53
N GLU A 163 -69.26 151.23 -12.04
CA GLU A 163 -68.02 151.27 -12.82
C GLU A 163 -66.79 150.83 -12.01
N LYS A 164 -66.70 151.23 -10.72
CA LYS A 164 -65.65 150.73 -9.81
C LYS A 164 -65.75 149.23 -9.54
N LYS A 165 -66.97 148.69 -9.37
CA LYS A 165 -67.17 147.24 -9.18
C LYS A 165 -66.85 146.44 -10.44
N LEU A 166 -67.14 147.00 -11.60
CA LEU A 166 -66.86 146.40 -12.90
C LEU A 166 -65.35 146.34 -13.16
N GLN A 167 -64.62 147.43 -12.93
CA GLN A 167 -63.15 147.42 -13.00
C GLN A 167 -62.51 146.44 -11.99
N GLN A 168 -63.08 146.33 -10.78
CA GLN A 168 -62.59 145.38 -9.77
C GLN A 168 -62.84 143.92 -10.18
N ALA A 169 -64.00 143.63 -10.79
CA ALA A 169 -64.34 142.31 -11.32
C ALA A 169 -63.48 141.94 -12.54
N GLU A 170 -63.23 142.89 -13.46
CA GLU A 170 -62.32 142.70 -14.59
C GLU A 170 -60.89 142.42 -14.13
N HIS A 171 -60.41 143.13 -13.10
CA HIS A 171 -59.10 142.88 -12.52
C HIS A 171 -59.01 141.52 -11.83
N GLN A 172 -60.05 141.12 -11.09
CA GLN A 172 -60.14 139.79 -10.47
C GLN A 172 -60.21 138.66 -11.50
N ILE A 173 -60.98 138.83 -12.57
CA ILE A 173 -61.03 137.85 -13.67
C ILE A 173 -59.67 137.75 -14.33
N SER A 174 -59.00 138.87 -14.64
CA SER A 174 -57.67 138.86 -15.24
C SER A 174 -56.64 138.12 -14.35
N GLN A 175 -56.67 138.35 -13.03
CA GLN A 175 -55.82 137.62 -12.08
C GLN A 175 -56.15 136.12 -11.99
N LEU A 176 -57.43 135.75 -11.94
CA LEU A 176 -57.86 134.35 -11.90
C LEU A 176 -57.59 133.62 -13.22
N GLN A 177 -57.68 134.31 -14.36
CA GLN A 177 -57.33 133.77 -15.67
C GLN A 177 -55.83 133.42 -15.71
N GLN A 178 -54.98 134.32 -15.20
CA GLN A 178 -53.54 134.06 -15.10
C GLN A 178 -53.22 132.91 -14.14
N GLN A 179 -53.98 132.77 -13.05
CA GLN A 179 -53.87 131.62 -12.13
C GLN A 179 -54.35 130.31 -12.77
N LEU A 180 -55.40 130.35 -13.60
CA LEU A 180 -55.88 129.19 -14.36
C LEU A 180 -54.85 128.71 -15.38
N ASP A 181 -54.22 129.61 -16.12
CA ASP A 181 -53.18 129.26 -17.09
C ASP A 181 -51.97 128.59 -16.39
N ALA A 182 -51.57 129.12 -15.22
CA ALA A 182 -50.53 128.52 -14.40
C ALA A 182 -50.95 127.14 -13.84
N ALA A 183 -52.18 127.02 -13.33
CA ALA A 183 -52.71 125.76 -12.82
C ALA A 183 -52.89 124.71 -13.92
N GLU A 184 -53.24 125.11 -15.15
CA GLU A 184 -53.32 124.21 -16.29
C GLU A 184 -51.94 123.66 -16.66
N ALA A 185 -50.93 124.53 -16.71
CA ALA A 185 -49.55 124.12 -16.94
C ALA A 185 -49.06 123.13 -15.86
N ASP A 186 -49.31 123.42 -14.59
CA ASP A 186 -48.95 122.54 -13.47
C ASP A 186 -49.69 121.19 -13.54
N THR A 187 -50.97 121.20 -13.93
CA THR A 187 -51.79 119.98 -14.10
C THR A 187 -51.28 119.13 -15.27
N GLN A 188 -50.90 119.75 -16.39
CA GLN A 188 -50.30 119.05 -17.53
C GLN A 188 -48.92 118.47 -17.17
N GLN A 189 -48.09 119.22 -16.44
CA GLN A 189 -46.79 118.74 -15.96
C GLN A 189 -46.95 117.56 -14.99
N ALA A 190 -47.91 117.63 -14.06
CA ALA A 190 -48.18 116.53 -13.13
C ALA A 190 -48.68 115.27 -13.85
N LYS A 191 -49.49 115.43 -14.91
CA LYS A 191 -49.94 114.32 -15.78
C LYS A 191 -48.77 113.68 -16.51
N ALA A 192 -47.85 114.47 -17.06
CA ALA A 192 -46.65 113.95 -17.72
C ALA A 192 -45.76 113.17 -16.74
N ALA A 193 -45.51 113.72 -15.55
CA ALA A 193 -44.74 113.06 -14.50
C ALA A 193 -45.40 111.74 -14.03
N ALA A 194 -46.73 111.70 -13.92
CA ALA A 194 -47.46 110.47 -13.60
C ALA A 194 -47.32 109.40 -14.71
N HIS A 195 -47.30 109.82 -15.97
CA HIS A 195 -47.10 108.92 -17.10
C HIS A 195 -45.67 108.35 -17.13
N GLU A 196 -44.65 109.17 -16.90
CA GLU A 196 -43.25 108.72 -16.79
C GLU A 196 -43.05 107.72 -15.65
N LEU A 197 -43.61 108.00 -14.47
CA LEU A 197 -43.58 107.08 -13.33
C LEU A 197 -44.31 105.77 -13.63
N LYS A 198 -45.42 105.80 -14.36
CA LYS A 198 -46.14 104.59 -14.77
C LYS A 198 -45.31 103.74 -15.73
N LEU A 199 -44.58 104.36 -16.66
CA LEU A 199 -43.67 103.67 -17.56
C LEU A 199 -42.50 103.04 -16.78
N ALA A 200 -41.90 103.78 -15.84
CA ALA A 200 -40.84 103.28 -14.98
C ALA A 200 -41.29 102.06 -14.16
N VAL A 201 -42.49 102.10 -13.55
CA VAL A 201 -43.08 100.96 -12.83
C VAL A 201 -43.28 99.74 -13.76
N GLN A 202 -43.66 99.96 -15.02
CA GLN A 202 -43.83 98.88 -15.99
C GLN A 202 -42.48 98.25 -16.36
N GLN A 203 -41.45 99.07 -16.58
CA GLN A 203 -40.08 98.62 -16.87
C GLN A 203 -39.48 97.83 -15.69
N SER A 204 -39.57 98.36 -14.47
CA SER A 204 -39.09 97.66 -13.27
C SER A 204 -39.84 96.34 -13.03
N LYS A 205 -41.15 96.26 -13.35
CA LYS A 205 -41.88 94.98 -13.31
C LYS A 205 -41.38 93.95 -14.32
N THR A 206 -41.01 94.38 -15.53
CA THR A 206 -40.45 93.47 -16.53
C THR A 206 -39.06 93.00 -16.15
N GLU A 207 -38.22 93.88 -15.62
CA GLU A 207 -36.88 93.53 -15.11
C GLU A 207 -36.97 92.58 -13.91
N LEU A 208 -37.90 92.81 -12.99
CA LEU A 208 -38.13 91.92 -11.86
C LEU A 208 -38.54 90.50 -12.31
N LYS A 209 -39.42 90.40 -13.31
CA LYS A 209 -39.80 89.10 -13.88
C LYS A 209 -38.60 88.39 -14.49
N LEU A 210 -37.80 89.09 -15.29
CA LEU A 210 -36.60 88.52 -15.92
C LEU A 210 -35.58 88.06 -14.88
N ALA A 211 -35.32 88.87 -13.85
CA ALA A 211 -34.43 88.52 -12.74
C ALA A 211 -34.94 87.29 -11.97
N THR A 212 -36.26 87.19 -11.76
CA THR A 212 -36.89 86.05 -11.09
C THR A 212 -36.74 84.78 -11.93
N GLU A 213 -36.99 84.84 -13.24
CA GLU A 213 -36.82 83.70 -14.16
C GLU A 213 -35.37 83.22 -14.23
N GLN A 214 -34.40 84.15 -14.29
CA GLN A 214 -32.98 83.80 -14.27
C GLN A 214 -32.58 83.13 -12.95
N GLN A 215 -33.07 83.64 -11.81
CA GLN A 215 -32.82 83.05 -10.50
C GLN A 215 -33.39 81.62 -10.41
N GLN A 216 -34.61 81.41 -10.90
CA GLN A 216 -35.25 80.10 -10.91
C GLN A 216 -34.47 79.11 -11.78
N LYS A 217 -34.00 79.55 -12.95
CA LYS A 217 -33.22 78.71 -13.87
C LYS A 217 -31.88 78.29 -13.27
N GLN A 218 -31.15 79.20 -12.63
CA GLN A 218 -29.89 78.85 -11.94
C GLN A 218 -30.12 77.88 -10.78
N LEU A 219 -31.15 78.10 -9.96
CA LEU A 219 -31.53 77.18 -8.88
C LEU A 219 -31.85 75.78 -9.42
N GLN A 220 -32.57 75.71 -10.54
CA GLN A 220 -32.92 74.44 -11.15
C GLN A 220 -31.70 73.71 -11.70
N GLN A 221 -30.77 74.42 -12.37
CA GLN A 221 -29.51 73.84 -12.83
C GLN A 221 -28.64 73.30 -11.69
N LEU A 222 -28.57 74.01 -10.55
CA LEU A 222 -27.86 73.53 -9.36
C LEU A 222 -28.50 72.26 -8.78
N ASN A 223 -29.82 72.22 -8.66
CA ASN A 223 -30.53 71.03 -8.19
C ASN A 223 -30.36 69.84 -9.15
N ASP A 224 -30.46 70.07 -10.45
CA ASP A 224 -30.28 69.02 -11.46
C ASP A 224 -28.86 68.44 -11.41
N LEU A 225 -27.84 69.30 -11.26
CA LEU A 225 -26.45 68.88 -11.16
C LEU A 225 -26.19 68.11 -9.85
N GLN A 226 -26.74 68.58 -8.73
CA GLN A 226 -26.67 67.88 -7.46
C GLN A 226 -27.32 66.49 -7.55
N ALA A 227 -28.52 66.40 -8.13
CA ALA A 227 -29.22 65.14 -8.33
C ALA A 227 -28.43 64.16 -9.22
N GLN A 228 -27.76 64.66 -10.26
CA GLN A 228 -26.88 63.83 -11.11
C GLN A 228 -25.72 63.24 -10.31
N TYR A 229 -25.04 64.04 -9.49
CA TYR A 229 -23.93 63.54 -8.68
C TYR A 229 -24.40 62.58 -7.58
N GLU A 230 -25.53 62.85 -6.94
CA GLU A 230 -26.14 61.92 -5.96
C GLU A 230 -26.48 60.58 -6.60
N GLN A 231 -27.10 60.59 -7.78
CA GLN A 231 -27.41 59.37 -8.53
C GLN A 231 -26.14 58.61 -8.94
N GLN A 232 -25.10 59.32 -9.38
CA GLN A 232 -23.82 58.70 -9.73
C GLN A 232 -23.14 58.08 -8.51
N LEU A 233 -23.23 58.73 -7.35
CA LEU A 233 -22.72 58.21 -6.08
C LEU A 233 -23.45 56.95 -5.65
N GLU A 234 -24.78 56.93 -5.74
CA GLU A 234 -25.60 55.77 -5.40
C GLU A 234 -25.29 54.60 -6.34
N GLN A 235 -25.13 54.86 -7.64
CA GLN A 235 -24.77 53.84 -8.62
C GLN A 235 -23.37 53.27 -8.36
N LEU A 236 -22.38 54.11 -8.06
CA LEU A 236 -21.02 53.67 -7.70
C LEU A 236 -21.02 52.89 -6.38
N GLN A 237 -21.80 53.33 -5.38
CA GLN A 237 -21.92 52.64 -4.11
C GLN A 237 -22.56 51.26 -4.27
N GLN A 238 -23.57 51.14 -5.13
CA GLN A 238 -24.20 49.87 -5.44
C GLN A 238 -23.24 48.95 -6.21
N GLN A 239 -22.49 49.47 -7.19
CA GLN A 239 -21.44 48.71 -7.86
C GLN A 239 -20.35 48.23 -6.89
N LEU A 240 -19.94 49.07 -5.94
CA LEU A 240 -18.94 48.71 -4.94
C LEU A 240 -19.45 47.61 -4.00
N ALA A 241 -20.74 47.66 -3.61
CA ALA A 241 -21.39 46.62 -2.83
C ALA A 241 -21.46 45.29 -3.61
N THR A 242 -21.93 45.32 -4.86
CA THR A 242 -21.97 44.13 -5.72
C THR A 242 -20.57 43.54 -5.90
N GLN A 243 -19.55 44.38 -6.11
CA GLN A 243 -18.18 43.90 -6.30
C GLN A 243 -17.60 43.31 -5.00
N ALA A 244 -17.99 43.82 -3.83
CA ALA A 244 -17.63 43.25 -2.54
C ALA A 244 -18.29 41.87 -2.32
N ASP A 245 -19.56 41.73 -2.72
CA ASP A 245 -20.28 40.44 -2.69
C ASP A 245 -19.66 39.44 -3.68
N ASP A 246 -19.35 39.87 -4.90
CA ASP A 246 -18.65 39.04 -5.90
C ASP A 246 -17.28 38.60 -5.39
N PHE A 247 -16.54 39.48 -4.73
CA PHE A 247 -15.27 39.15 -4.10
C PHE A 247 -15.43 38.11 -2.98
N ALA A 248 -16.47 38.25 -2.14
CA ALA A 248 -16.77 37.27 -1.10
C ALA A 248 -17.15 35.90 -1.69
N ALA A 249 -17.97 35.87 -2.74
CA ALA A 249 -18.35 34.65 -3.44
C ALA A 249 -17.14 33.98 -4.13
N GLU A 250 -16.25 34.75 -4.76
CA GLU A 250 -15.03 34.19 -5.36
C GLU A 250 -14.08 33.64 -4.27
N ARG A 251 -14.05 34.26 -3.08
CA ARG A 251 -13.30 33.76 -1.92
C ARG A 251 -13.86 32.46 -1.36
N GLU A 252 -15.18 32.26 -1.42
CA GLU A 252 -15.82 31.00 -1.03
C GLU A 252 -15.55 29.89 -2.06
N ARG A 253 -15.69 30.20 -3.36
CA ARG A 253 -15.27 29.30 -4.46
C ARG A 253 -13.80 28.91 -4.36
N LEU A 254 -12.95 29.84 -3.94
CA LEU A 254 -11.55 29.59 -3.63
C LEU A 254 -11.40 28.53 -2.54
N ALA A 255 -12.11 28.66 -1.42
CA ALA A 255 -12.08 27.68 -0.35
C ALA A 255 -12.57 26.29 -0.80
N GLU A 256 -13.64 26.23 -1.59
CA GLU A 256 -14.13 24.97 -2.17
C GLU A 256 -13.10 24.33 -3.10
N LEU A 257 -12.44 25.11 -3.95
CA LEU A 257 -11.47 24.56 -4.89
C LEU A 257 -10.13 24.24 -4.22
N GLU A 258 -9.72 24.94 -3.17
CA GLU A 258 -8.64 24.52 -2.27
C GLU A 258 -8.96 23.16 -1.64
N HIS A 259 -10.18 22.97 -1.15
CA HIS A 259 -10.62 21.69 -0.60
C HIS A 259 -10.60 20.57 -1.66
N SER A 260 -11.14 20.84 -2.85
CA SER A 260 -11.07 19.91 -3.98
C SER A 260 -9.63 19.58 -4.39
N GLN A 261 -8.72 20.56 -4.31
CA GLN A 261 -7.32 20.33 -4.62
C GLN A 261 -6.63 19.49 -3.55
N GLN A 262 -6.96 19.72 -2.28
CA GLN A 262 -6.48 18.91 -1.16
C GLN A 262 -6.95 17.45 -1.31
N ASP A 263 -8.19 17.22 -1.72
CA ASP A 263 -8.70 15.88 -2.04
C ASP A 263 -7.92 15.22 -3.17
N LYS A 264 -7.61 15.97 -4.24
CA LYS A 264 -6.78 15.47 -5.34
C LYS A 264 -5.36 15.13 -4.86
N LEU A 265 -4.76 15.94 -3.99
CA LEU A 265 -3.44 15.66 -3.42
C LEU A 265 -3.47 14.42 -2.51
N GLN A 266 -4.52 14.25 -1.70
CA GLN A 266 -4.72 13.03 -0.92
C GLN A 266 -4.89 11.80 -1.82
N ALA A 267 -5.64 11.92 -2.91
CA ALA A 267 -5.80 10.84 -3.88
C ALA A 267 -4.47 10.48 -4.55
N ILE A 268 -3.65 11.47 -4.93
CA ILE A 268 -2.31 11.25 -5.46
C ILE A 268 -1.41 10.58 -4.41
N ALA A 269 -1.45 11.02 -3.15
CA ALA A 269 -0.68 10.40 -2.07
C ALA A 269 -1.05 8.92 -1.88
N ARG A 270 -2.35 8.60 -1.93
CA ARG A 270 -2.84 7.20 -1.90
C ARG A 270 -2.32 6.39 -3.10
N LEU A 271 -2.35 6.96 -4.31
CA LEU A 271 -1.81 6.30 -5.50
C LEU A 271 -0.29 6.10 -5.41
N GLN A 272 0.46 7.07 -4.88
CA GLN A 272 1.90 6.92 -4.65
C GLN A 272 2.20 5.81 -3.64
N GLN A 273 1.39 5.70 -2.59
CA GLN A 273 1.50 4.62 -1.61
C GLN A 273 1.16 3.26 -2.25
N GLU A 274 0.10 3.18 -3.04
CA GLU A 274 -0.25 1.94 -3.77
C GLU A 274 0.88 1.51 -4.73
N VAL A 275 1.52 2.45 -5.42
CA VAL A 275 2.68 2.19 -6.27
C VAL A 275 3.87 1.68 -5.44
N GLN A 276 4.15 2.24 -4.27
CA GLN A 276 5.18 1.73 -3.37
C GLN A 276 4.85 0.32 -2.85
N ASP A 277 3.60 0.07 -2.46
CA ASP A 277 3.16 -1.23 -1.98
C ASP A 277 3.27 -2.30 -3.07
N ARG A 278 2.90 -1.95 -4.31
CA ARG A 278 3.11 -2.81 -5.49
C ARG A 278 4.60 -3.08 -5.73
N LYS A 279 5.46 -2.06 -5.64
CA LYS A 279 6.91 -2.22 -5.78
C LYS A 279 7.49 -3.16 -4.72
N LYS A 280 7.10 -2.99 -3.46
CA LYS A 280 7.52 -3.88 -2.36
C LYS A 280 7.02 -5.30 -2.54
N THR A 281 5.77 -5.46 -3.00
CA THR A 281 5.19 -6.78 -3.31
C THR A 281 5.96 -7.46 -4.43
N GLN A 282 6.35 -6.71 -5.46
CA GLN A 282 7.17 -7.21 -6.56
C GLN A 282 8.58 -7.61 -6.08
N GLU A 283 9.24 -6.80 -5.26
CA GLU A 283 10.55 -7.13 -4.66
C GLU A 283 10.46 -8.42 -3.81
N LEU A 284 9.41 -8.59 -3.02
CA LEU A 284 9.16 -9.82 -2.26
C LEU A 284 8.92 -11.03 -3.16
N GLN A 285 8.15 -10.87 -4.25
CA GLN A 285 7.99 -11.93 -5.24
C GLN A 285 9.33 -12.30 -5.88
N GLN A 286 10.17 -11.32 -6.22
CA GLN A 286 11.48 -11.57 -6.79
C GLN A 286 12.40 -12.31 -5.81
N GLN A 287 12.42 -11.94 -4.54
CA GLN A 287 13.15 -12.66 -3.49
C GLN A 287 12.66 -14.11 -3.37
N LYS A 288 11.34 -14.32 -3.41
CA LYS A 288 10.75 -15.67 -3.34
C LYS A 288 11.13 -16.52 -4.56
N ILE A 289 11.16 -15.92 -5.75
CA ILE A 289 11.62 -16.61 -6.97
C ILE A 289 13.09 -17.00 -6.83
N GLN A 290 13.96 -16.10 -6.36
CA GLN A 290 15.38 -16.43 -6.10
C GLN A 290 15.55 -17.55 -5.07
N GLN A 291 14.76 -17.53 -3.99
CA GLN A 291 14.81 -18.58 -2.98
C GLN A 291 14.39 -19.94 -3.55
N LEU A 292 13.31 -19.99 -4.33
CA LEU A 292 12.87 -21.23 -4.99
C LEU A 292 13.89 -21.73 -6.02
N GLN A 293 14.59 -20.83 -6.72
CA GLN A 293 15.69 -21.20 -7.63
C GLN A 293 16.86 -21.82 -6.85
N GLN A 294 17.24 -21.25 -5.70
CA GLN A 294 18.26 -21.84 -4.83
C GLN A 294 17.83 -23.20 -4.28
N GLU A 295 16.60 -23.33 -3.78
CA GLU A 295 16.07 -24.61 -3.29
C GLU A 295 16.06 -25.67 -4.39
N ALA A 296 15.73 -25.29 -5.64
CA ALA A 296 15.77 -26.19 -6.78
C ALA A 296 17.21 -26.62 -7.14
N GLU A 297 18.19 -25.71 -7.09
CA GLU A 297 19.60 -26.02 -7.29
C GLU A 297 20.15 -26.93 -6.19
N GLU A 298 19.81 -26.69 -4.92
CA GLU A 298 20.18 -27.54 -3.80
C GLU A 298 19.57 -28.95 -3.95
N HIS A 299 18.28 -29.03 -4.29
CA HIS A 299 17.63 -30.31 -4.56
C HIS A 299 18.28 -31.07 -5.72
N SER A 300 18.61 -30.37 -6.81
CA SER A 300 19.31 -30.95 -7.96
C SER A 300 20.68 -31.52 -7.56
N THR A 301 21.43 -30.76 -6.78
CA THR A 301 22.76 -31.16 -6.27
C THR A 301 22.64 -32.36 -5.33
N GLN A 302 21.65 -32.36 -4.44
CA GLN A 302 21.40 -33.47 -3.52
C GLN A 302 20.98 -34.75 -4.26
N LEU A 303 20.15 -34.62 -5.30
CA LEU A 303 19.73 -35.75 -6.12
C LEU A 303 20.91 -36.35 -6.91
N SER A 304 21.80 -35.49 -7.42
CA SER A 304 23.05 -35.90 -8.07
C SER A 304 23.98 -36.64 -7.10
N ALA A 305 24.17 -36.12 -5.88
CA ALA A 305 24.96 -36.77 -4.84
C ALA A 305 24.38 -38.13 -4.43
N GLN A 306 23.05 -38.22 -4.27
CA GLN A 306 22.37 -39.48 -3.96
C GLN A 306 22.52 -40.51 -5.10
N GLN A 307 22.47 -40.06 -6.36
CA GLN A 307 22.76 -40.92 -7.51
C GLN A 307 24.18 -41.48 -7.47
N GLN A 308 25.19 -40.64 -7.18
CA GLN A 308 26.57 -41.09 -7.04
C GLN A 308 26.73 -42.10 -5.89
N GLN A 309 26.10 -41.85 -4.74
CA GLN A 309 26.17 -42.75 -3.59
C GLN A 309 25.55 -44.13 -3.91
N LEU A 310 24.38 -44.15 -4.57
CA LEU A 310 23.76 -45.42 -5.01
C LEU A 310 24.64 -46.15 -6.01
N GLN A 311 25.29 -45.42 -6.92
CA GLN A 311 26.21 -46.00 -7.90
C GLN A 311 27.43 -46.64 -7.22
N GLN A 312 27.95 -46.01 -6.17
CA GLN A 312 29.05 -46.54 -5.36
C GLN A 312 28.64 -47.79 -4.56
N GLN A 313 27.49 -47.76 -3.89
CA GLN A 313 26.96 -48.94 -3.18
C GLN A 313 26.74 -50.14 -4.12
N LEU A 314 26.29 -49.87 -5.35
CA LEU A 314 26.08 -50.92 -6.34
C LEU A 314 27.41 -51.54 -6.79
N ALA A 315 28.47 -50.74 -6.93
CA ALA A 315 29.81 -51.22 -7.22
C ALA A 315 30.39 -52.07 -6.06
N GLU A 316 30.23 -51.61 -4.81
CA GLU A 316 30.67 -52.35 -3.60
C GLU A 316 29.93 -53.69 -3.47
N ALA A 317 28.61 -53.72 -3.70
CA ALA A 317 27.84 -54.96 -3.68
C ALA A 317 28.29 -55.94 -4.77
N GLN A 318 28.61 -55.43 -5.98
CA GLN A 318 29.16 -56.25 -7.06
C GLN A 318 30.53 -56.85 -6.71
N GLN A 319 31.37 -56.09 -6.01
CA GLN A 319 32.66 -56.58 -5.53
C GLN A 319 32.49 -57.69 -4.48
N GLN A 320 31.61 -57.51 -3.49
CA GLN A 320 31.32 -58.54 -2.48
C GLN A 320 30.79 -59.85 -3.08
N VAL A 321 29.93 -59.77 -4.10
CA VAL A 321 29.45 -60.96 -4.82
C VAL A 321 30.61 -61.70 -5.49
N THR A 322 31.54 -60.96 -6.08
CA THR A 322 32.72 -61.54 -6.75
C THR A 322 33.64 -62.24 -5.75
N GLU A 323 33.90 -61.61 -4.60
CA GLU A 323 34.71 -62.20 -3.52
C GLU A 323 34.05 -63.47 -2.93
N SER A 324 32.73 -63.44 -2.73
CA SER A 324 31.97 -64.60 -2.24
C SER A 324 32.01 -65.77 -3.24
N GLN A 325 31.94 -65.50 -4.54
CA GLN A 325 32.08 -66.54 -5.56
C GLN A 325 33.49 -67.18 -5.55
N GLN A 326 34.54 -66.39 -5.34
CA GLN A 326 35.90 -66.92 -5.23
C GLN A 326 36.08 -67.81 -3.98
N GLN A 327 35.53 -67.40 -2.84
CA GLN A 327 35.54 -68.23 -1.62
C GLN A 327 34.79 -69.55 -1.82
N LEU A 328 33.66 -69.53 -2.52
CA LEU A 328 32.90 -70.75 -2.82
C LEU A 328 33.71 -71.73 -3.68
N ALA A 329 34.45 -71.23 -4.67
CA ALA A 329 35.32 -72.04 -5.51
C ALA A 329 36.48 -72.69 -4.72
N ALA A 330 37.06 -71.98 -3.76
CA ALA A 330 38.11 -72.52 -2.89
C ALA A 330 37.60 -73.65 -1.98
N ILE A 331 36.39 -73.49 -1.41
CA ILE A 331 35.77 -74.54 -0.58
C ILE A 331 35.45 -75.80 -1.41
N GLN A 332 35.00 -75.64 -2.66
CA GLN A 332 34.75 -76.77 -3.55
C GLN A 332 36.03 -77.56 -3.88
N GLN A 333 37.18 -76.90 -4.05
CA GLN A 333 38.46 -77.59 -4.23
C GLN A 333 38.88 -78.37 -2.98
N GLN A 334 38.77 -77.77 -1.79
CA GLN A 334 39.10 -78.45 -0.54
C GLN A 334 38.24 -79.70 -0.31
N SER A 335 36.96 -79.66 -0.68
CA SER A 335 36.07 -80.83 -0.62
C SER A 335 36.51 -81.96 -1.58
N GLY A 336 37.16 -81.63 -2.70
CA GLY A 336 37.71 -82.63 -3.64
C GLY A 336 38.90 -83.38 -3.05
N ASP A 337 39.81 -82.67 -2.39
CA ASP A 337 40.99 -83.26 -1.74
C ASP A 337 40.59 -84.21 -0.58
N LEU A 338 39.63 -83.79 0.24
CA LEU A 338 39.07 -84.62 1.33
C LEU A 338 38.42 -85.93 0.81
N GLY A 339 37.80 -85.92 -0.37
CA GLY A 339 37.26 -87.12 -0.99
C GLY A 339 38.35 -88.12 -1.43
N SER A 340 39.50 -87.61 -1.86
CA SER A 340 40.66 -88.44 -2.23
C SER A 340 41.29 -89.15 -1.02
N ASP A 341 41.35 -88.46 0.13
CA ASP A 341 41.90 -89.00 1.37
C ASP A 341 41.00 -90.09 1.98
N LEU A 342 39.67 -89.94 1.88
CA LEU A 342 38.73 -90.97 2.30
C LEU A 342 38.91 -92.28 1.52
N THR A 343 39.19 -92.17 0.22
CA THR A 343 39.39 -93.32 -0.67
C THR A 343 40.68 -94.08 -0.34
N LYS A 344 41.75 -93.37 0.02
CA LYS A 344 43.00 -93.98 0.51
C LYS A 344 42.79 -94.73 1.82
N LEU A 345 42.07 -94.13 2.77
CA LEU A 345 41.81 -94.74 4.07
C LEU A 345 41.00 -96.04 3.96
N GLN A 346 40.05 -96.09 3.02
CA GLN A 346 39.29 -97.32 2.73
C GLN A 346 40.18 -98.44 2.17
N ALA A 347 41.17 -98.13 1.33
CA ALA A 347 42.09 -99.13 0.78
C ALA A 347 43.01 -99.74 1.86
N ASP A 348 43.51 -98.91 2.79
CA ASP A 348 44.34 -99.36 3.90
C ASP A 348 43.57 -100.27 4.87
N TYR A 349 42.29 -99.98 5.11
CA TYR A 349 41.43 -100.81 5.97
C TYR A 349 41.21 -102.22 5.40
N VAL A 350 41.01 -102.36 4.08
CA VAL A 350 40.86 -103.67 3.42
C VAL A 350 42.14 -104.50 3.54
N ASN A 351 43.30 -103.88 3.30
CA ASN A 351 44.60 -104.56 3.36
C ASN A 351 44.92 -105.09 4.78
N LEU A 352 44.58 -104.31 5.82
CA LEU A 352 44.76 -104.73 7.21
C LEU A 352 43.87 -105.93 7.57
N THR A 353 42.66 -105.99 7.02
CA THR A 353 41.69 -107.07 7.27
C THR A 353 42.18 -108.40 6.68
N GLU A 354 42.75 -108.38 5.47
CA GLU A 354 43.36 -109.58 4.84
C GLU A 354 44.56 -110.11 5.64
N GLN A 355 45.40 -109.21 6.17
CA GLN A 355 46.57 -109.59 6.96
C GLN A 355 46.18 -110.26 8.29
N HIS A 356 45.10 -109.80 8.92
CA HIS A 356 44.57 -110.42 10.13
C HIS A 356 44.06 -111.85 9.85
N GLN A 357 43.38 -112.06 8.72
CA GLN A 357 42.80 -113.36 8.37
C GLN A 357 43.89 -114.42 8.10
N LEU A 358 45.00 -114.03 7.46
CA LEU A 358 46.18 -114.88 7.27
C LEU A 358 46.83 -115.29 8.60
N THR A 359 46.88 -114.37 9.56
CA THR A 359 47.47 -114.63 10.89
C THR A 359 46.62 -115.61 11.69
N LEU A 360 45.28 -115.48 11.60
CA LEU A 360 44.34 -116.38 12.28
C LEU A 360 44.46 -117.83 11.77
N GLN A 361 44.56 -118.02 10.45
CA GLN A 361 44.77 -119.36 9.87
C GLN A 361 46.09 -119.98 10.30
N LYS A 362 47.14 -119.18 10.46
CA LYS A 362 48.45 -119.64 10.93
C LYS A 362 48.41 -120.11 12.39
N SER A 363 47.63 -119.42 13.24
CA SER A 363 47.40 -119.82 14.64
C SER A 363 46.67 -121.17 14.73
N GLN A 364 45.58 -121.35 13.97
CA GLN A 364 44.81 -122.61 13.99
C GLN A 364 45.65 -123.83 13.56
N LYS A 365 46.57 -123.66 12.60
CA LYS A 365 47.52 -124.72 12.21
C LYS A 365 48.50 -125.08 13.33
N LEU A 366 48.96 -124.11 14.12
CA LEU A 366 49.85 -124.37 15.24
C LEU A 366 49.12 -125.08 16.38
N ASP A 367 47.88 -124.70 16.69
CA ASP A 367 47.06 -125.36 17.71
C ASP A 367 46.80 -126.84 17.37
N ALA A 368 46.46 -127.15 16.11
CA ALA A 368 46.28 -128.52 15.65
C ALA A 368 47.57 -129.35 15.72
N GLN A 369 48.75 -128.74 15.49
CA GLN A 369 50.03 -129.42 15.65
C GLN A 369 50.36 -129.71 17.11
N LEU A 370 49.95 -128.82 18.02
CA LEU A 370 50.18 -128.95 19.46
C LEU A 370 49.29 -130.06 20.06
N GLU A 371 48.03 -130.14 19.65
CA GLU A 371 47.11 -131.23 20.02
C GLU A 371 47.63 -132.60 19.55
N HIS A 372 48.15 -132.67 18.31
CA HIS A 372 48.76 -133.89 17.77
C HIS A 372 50.05 -134.32 18.50
N ALA A 373 50.78 -133.40 19.13
CA ALA A 373 51.95 -133.70 19.93
C ALA A 373 51.55 -134.20 21.33
N GLN A 374 50.56 -133.57 21.97
CA GLN A 374 50.05 -133.98 23.27
C GLN A 374 49.43 -135.39 23.23
N ASN A 375 48.65 -135.71 22.20
CA ASN A 375 48.09 -137.06 22.04
C ASN A 375 49.17 -138.13 21.82
N ARG A 376 50.29 -137.79 21.18
CA ARG A 376 51.42 -138.72 21.03
C ARG A 376 52.16 -138.95 22.34
N GLN A 377 52.31 -137.93 23.17
CA GLN A 377 52.91 -138.06 24.51
C GLN A 377 52.05 -138.94 25.42
N PHE A 378 50.73 -138.69 25.46
CA PHE A 378 49.81 -139.49 26.27
C PHE A 378 49.79 -140.97 25.86
N ALA A 379 49.81 -141.26 24.56
CA ALA A 379 49.89 -142.63 24.05
C ALA A 379 51.22 -143.33 24.42
N ALA A 380 52.33 -142.60 24.48
CA ALA A 380 53.63 -143.14 24.87
C ALA A 380 53.70 -143.46 26.37
N GLU A 381 53.14 -142.60 27.23
CA GLU A 381 53.05 -142.84 28.68
C GLU A 381 52.18 -144.05 29.01
N GLN A 382 51.02 -144.20 28.35
CA GLN A 382 50.13 -145.33 28.60
C GLN A 382 50.78 -146.67 28.22
N LYS A 383 51.57 -146.69 27.13
CA LYS A 383 52.34 -147.88 26.71
C LYS A 383 53.43 -148.25 27.72
N GLN A 384 54.14 -147.27 28.25
CA GLN A 384 55.20 -147.50 29.25
C GLN A 384 54.63 -148.06 30.57
N GLN A 385 53.42 -147.64 30.95
CA GLN A 385 52.77 -148.12 32.16
C GLN A 385 52.28 -149.57 32.05
N GLN A 386 51.74 -149.97 30.89
CA GLN A 386 51.38 -151.36 30.61
C GLN A 386 52.60 -152.31 30.57
N GLU A 387 53.73 -151.87 30.01
CA GLU A 387 54.97 -152.66 30.00
C GLU A 387 55.54 -152.84 31.42
N ALA A 388 55.45 -151.82 32.27
CA ALA A 388 55.87 -151.90 33.68
C ALA A 388 54.99 -152.84 34.51
N ASP A 389 53.67 -152.82 34.33
CA ASP A 389 52.75 -153.69 35.05
C ASP A 389 52.87 -155.16 34.60
N SER A 390 53.02 -155.41 33.29
CA SER A 390 53.33 -156.75 32.75
C SER A 390 54.66 -157.30 33.30
N SER A 391 55.68 -156.44 33.40
CA SER A 391 56.98 -156.83 33.98
C SER A 391 56.88 -157.16 35.49
N ARG A 392 56.04 -156.43 36.24
CA ARG A 392 55.80 -156.69 37.67
C ARG A 392 55.05 -157.99 37.89
N GLU A 393 54.09 -158.32 37.03
CA GLU A 393 53.34 -159.57 37.11
C GLU A 393 54.25 -160.78 36.81
N LEU A 394 55.09 -160.70 35.78
CA LEU A 394 56.07 -161.73 35.43
C LEU A 394 57.06 -162.02 36.59
N ILE A 395 57.56 -160.97 37.27
CA ILE A 395 58.43 -161.13 38.44
C ILE A 395 57.71 -161.83 39.60
N ARG A 396 56.41 -161.56 39.78
CA ARG A 396 55.59 -162.20 40.82
C ARG A 396 55.43 -163.69 40.54
N THR A 397 55.15 -164.06 39.29
CA THR A 397 55.01 -165.46 38.86
C THR A 397 56.32 -166.21 39.03
N LEU A 398 57.45 -165.64 38.57
CA LEU A 398 58.78 -166.24 38.72
C LEU A 398 59.18 -166.44 40.19
N ARG A 399 58.80 -165.52 41.11
CA ARG A 399 59.02 -165.70 42.55
C ARG A 399 58.18 -166.84 43.14
N SER A 400 56.93 -166.97 42.69
CA SER A 400 56.05 -168.07 43.13
C SER A 400 56.56 -169.42 42.64
N GLU A 401 57.03 -169.50 41.40
CA GLU A 401 57.62 -170.72 40.83
C GLU A 401 58.91 -171.11 41.57
N LEU A 402 59.78 -170.15 41.91
CA LEU A 402 61.01 -170.40 42.65
C LEU A 402 60.72 -170.96 44.06
N GLN A 403 59.76 -170.37 44.78
CA GLN A 403 59.37 -170.82 46.12
C GLN A 403 58.73 -172.21 46.10
N GLN A 404 57.91 -172.50 45.09
CA GLN A 404 57.31 -173.82 44.90
C GLN A 404 58.37 -174.89 44.57
N GLN A 405 59.42 -174.51 43.84
CA GLN A 405 60.56 -175.39 43.53
C GLN A 405 61.44 -175.66 44.76
N GLU A 406 61.68 -174.65 45.61
CA GLU A 406 62.40 -174.82 46.87
C GLU A 406 61.64 -175.73 47.84
N GLU A 407 60.33 -175.56 47.99
CA GLU A 407 59.48 -176.44 48.81
C GLU A 407 59.47 -177.88 48.29
N ALA A 408 59.35 -178.08 46.97
CA ALA A 408 59.41 -179.40 46.36
C ALA A 408 60.77 -180.08 46.60
N HIS A 409 61.87 -179.32 46.49
CA HIS A 409 63.21 -179.84 46.73
C HIS A 409 63.43 -180.19 48.21
N GLN A 410 62.91 -179.37 49.14
CA GLN A 410 63.04 -179.62 50.58
C GLN A 410 62.22 -180.84 51.03
N ALA A 411 61.02 -181.02 50.48
CA ALA A 411 60.23 -182.23 50.68
C ALA A 411 60.94 -183.49 50.14
N GLN A 412 61.63 -183.38 49.01
CA GLN A 412 62.38 -184.49 48.42
C GLN A 412 63.61 -184.88 49.25
N VAL A 413 64.29 -183.90 49.85
CA VAL A 413 65.42 -184.13 50.77
C VAL A 413 64.94 -184.81 52.06
N GLN A 414 63.84 -184.36 52.67
CA GLN A 414 63.27 -184.99 53.85
C GLN A 414 62.85 -186.44 53.60
N ALA A 415 62.23 -186.73 52.45
CA ALA A 415 61.87 -188.09 52.06
C ALA A 415 63.09 -189.02 51.88
N LEU A 416 64.21 -188.46 51.38
CA LEU A 416 65.47 -189.19 51.26
C LEU A 416 66.13 -189.42 52.62
N GLU A 417 66.08 -188.44 53.52
CA GLU A 417 66.58 -188.55 54.89
C GLU A 417 65.80 -189.58 55.70
N GLU A 418 64.46 -189.60 55.61
CA GLU A 418 63.62 -190.62 56.23
C GLU A 418 63.98 -192.02 55.73
N ARG A 419 64.10 -192.19 54.41
CA ARG A 419 64.52 -193.47 53.82
C ARG A 419 65.91 -193.88 54.27
N MET A 420 66.85 -192.95 54.34
CA MET A 420 68.22 -193.24 54.77
C MET A 420 68.24 -193.67 56.25
N MET A 421 67.44 -193.01 57.10
CA MET A 421 67.27 -193.39 58.50
C MET A 421 66.63 -194.77 58.64
N GLU A 422 65.62 -195.08 57.83
CA GLU A 422 64.96 -196.38 57.80
C GLU A 422 65.92 -197.51 57.40
N PHE A 423 66.76 -197.27 56.38
CA PHE A 423 67.81 -198.22 55.99
C PHE A 423 68.86 -198.38 57.09
N LYS A 424 69.24 -197.31 57.78
CA LYS A 424 70.19 -197.36 58.90
C LYS A 424 69.65 -198.17 60.08
N LEU A 425 68.37 -197.99 60.43
CA LEU A 425 67.67 -198.75 61.47
C LEU A 425 67.54 -200.23 61.11
N LYS A 426 67.20 -200.55 59.86
CA LYS A 426 67.15 -201.95 59.39
C LYS A 426 68.53 -202.60 59.39
N PHE A 427 69.57 -201.84 59.06
CA PHE A 427 70.95 -202.32 59.12
C PHE A 427 71.41 -202.57 60.57
N GLU A 428 71.14 -201.66 61.51
CA GLU A 428 71.42 -201.87 62.94
C GLU A 428 70.63 -203.04 63.54
N TYR A 429 69.37 -203.21 63.14
CA TYR A 429 68.55 -204.34 63.59
C TYR A 429 69.10 -205.68 63.08
N ALA A 430 69.51 -205.74 61.81
CA ALA A 430 70.15 -206.93 61.25
C ALA A 430 71.53 -207.20 61.91
N GLN A 431 72.30 -206.15 62.19
CA GLN A 431 73.58 -206.26 62.89
C GLN A 431 73.42 -206.73 64.35
N LYS A 432 72.30 -206.41 65.02
CA LYS A 432 71.97 -206.97 66.35
C LYS A 432 71.52 -208.43 66.31
N GLN A 433 70.89 -208.89 65.23
CA GLN A 433 70.57 -210.32 65.09
C GLN A 433 71.83 -211.19 64.90
N LEU A 434 72.89 -210.63 64.31
CA LEU A 434 74.22 -211.25 64.27
C LEU A 434 74.89 -211.40 65.66
N GLN A 435 74.30 -210.91 66.76
CA GLN A 435 74.86 -211.00 68.12
C GLN A 435 74.07 -211.87 69.11
N VAL A 436 72.86 -212.38 68.79
CA VAL A 436 72.00 -213.10 69.77
C VAL A 436 71.78 -214.59 69.46
N THR A 437 72.27 -215.11 68.32
CA THR A 437 72.31 -216.57 68.07
C THR A 437 73.63 -216.94 67.37
N GLY A 438 74.65 -217.50 68.01
CA GLY A 438 74.71 -217.99 69.40
C GLY A 438 73.97 -219.30 69.59
#